data_AF-A0A917G434-F1
#
_entry.id   AF-A0A917G434-F1
#
_cell.length_a   1.000
_cell.length_b   1.000
_cell.length_c   1.000
_cell.angle_alpha   90.00
_cell.angle_beta   90.00
_cell.angle_gamma   90.00
#
_symmetry.space_group_name_H-M   'P 1'
#
loop_
_entity.id
_entity.type
_entity.pdbx_description
1 polymer ?
#
loop_
_entity_poly.entity_id
_entity_poly.type
_entity_poly.pdbx_seq_one_letter_code
_entity_poly.pdbx_strand_id
1 'polypeptide(L)'
;MKKIWKIIWISLGSLVLLISIAGFILYLNIRSIDLDDIKNRQLAKTEQTEQTEGQSSEDEELPSVLEGAVGKADQLADKPVESQDALDAAAILLNSELSFKEMYYLMGKSTDNLSTEEKQRIRDLLLEKLTPEEIEALRSITTDYGKGLVILDPNYPIEAVGVKDDAQRQRIIEQANKDKQADTEMEPQPAVQKAEGTDSDVSLEQSTTAAEKQDTSASEGNVQLAKKYEAELSRIKASCIQDAGAMLNKVLSSIDQMDNNAKAGSTQQQLLQQIAAAEAQCDGQFQSLLARAKSEYAEQGASFAISATWAQQYEATKESIRAQAVSRISEKLQANG
;
A
#
# COMPACT_ATOMS: atom_id res chain seq x y z
N MET A 1 -44.60 -11.62 25.97
CA MET A 1 -43.45 -12.15 25.21
C MET A 1 -43.10 -11.34 23.95
N LYS A 2 -44.03 -10.98 23.04
CA LYS A 2 -43.71 -10.19 21.82
C LYS A 2 -43.07 -8.79 22.04
N LYS A 3 -43.28 -8.16 23.21
CA LYS A 3 -42.70 -6.84 23.53
C LYS A 3 -41.25 -6.90 24.04
N ILE A 4 -40.84 -8.01 24.66
CA ILE A 4 -39.45 -8.19 25.16
C ILE A 4 -38.49 -8.45 24.00
N TRP A 5 -38.96 -9.12 22.95
CA TRP A 5 -38.16 -9.38 21.75
C TRP A 5 -37.80 -8.08 21.01
N LYS A 6 -38.72 -7.12 20.90
CA LYS A 6 -38.47 -5.82 20.24
C LYS A 6 -37.40 -4.96 20.93
N ILE A 7 -37.28 -5.04 22.27
CA ILE A 7 -36.29 -4.27 23.04
C ILE A 7 -34.87 -4.84 22.84
N ILE A 8 -34.75 -6.17 22.73
CA ILE A 8 -33.46 -6.83 22.45
C ILE A 8 -32.94 -6.47 21.06
N TRP A 9 -33.82 -6.39 20.05
CA TRP A 9 -33.45 -6.01 18.67
C TRP A 9 -32.95 -4.57 18.53
N ILE A 10 -33.59 -3.61 19.21
CA ILE A 10 -33.17 -2.20 19.17
C ILE A 10 -31.79 -2.00 19.84
N SER A 11 -31.46 -2.77 20.89
CA SER A 11 -30.15 -2.65 21.56
C SER A 11 -28.99 -3.28 20.77
N LEU A 12 -29.26 -4.21 19.86
CA LEU A 12 -28.23 -4.89 19.06
C LEU A 12 -27.92 -4.12 17.76
N GLY A 13 -28.94 -3.50 17.14
CA GLY A 13 -28.76 -2.62 15.97
C GLY A 13 -27.92 -1.40 16.30
N SER A 14 -28.18 -0.75 17.45
CA SER A 14 -27.34 0.35 17.94
C SER A 14 -25.91 -0.10 18.26
N LEU A 15 -25.70 -1.32 18.76
CA LEU A 15 -24.36 -1.85 19.04
C LEU A 15 -23.53 -2.00 17.75
N VAL A 16 -24.11 -2.52 16.66
CA VAL A 16 -23.39 -2.72 15.38
C VAL A 16 -23.14 -1.40 14.65
N LEU A 17 -24.08 -0.45 14.75
CA LEU A 17 -23.89 0.93 14.33
C LEU A 17 -22.70 1.57 15.07
N LEU A 18 -22.68 1.44 16.40
CA LEU A 18 -21.59 1.91 17.24
C LEU A 18 -20.27 1.23 16.89
N ILE A 19 -20.26 -0.05 16.52
CA ILE A 19 -19.04 -0.76 16.07
C ILE A 19 -18.54 -0.22 14.73
N SER A 20 -19.43 0.10 13.79
CA SER A 20 -19.04 0.64 12.48
C SER A 20 -18.53 2.08 12.57
N ILE A 21 -19.22 2.91 13.38
CA ILE A 21 -18.78 4.25 13.74
C ILE A 21 -17.45 4.17 14.51
N ALA A 22 -17.34 3.26 15.47
CA ALA A 22 -16.10 3.03 16.21
C ALA A 22 -14.97 2.62 15.26
N GLY A 23 -15.20 1.71 14.30
CA GLY A 23 -14.19 1.32 13.31
C GLY A 23 -13.75 2.48 12.41
N PHE A 24 -14.68 3.36 12.02
CA PHE A 24 -14.35 4.55 11.23
C PHE A 24 -13.64 5.64 12.05
N ILE A 25 -14.11 5.91 13.28
CA ILE A 25 -13.43 6.80 14.23
C ILE A 25 -12.03 6.25 14.54
N LEU A 26 -11.90 4.95 14.71
CA LEU A 26 -10.63 4.28 14.93
C LEU A 26 -9.69 4.44 13.73
N TYR A 27 -10.21 4.26 12.52
CA TYR A 27 -9.44 4.52 11.30
C TYR A 27 -8.94 5.98 11.26
N LEU A 28 -9.80 6.95 11.59
CA LEU A 28 -9.40 8.36 11.65
C LEU A 28 -8.39 8.63 12.78
N ASN A 29 -8.59 8.04 13.95
CA ASN A 29 -7.71 8.18 15.11
C ASN A 29 -6.32 7.60 14.81
N ILE A 30 -6.25 6.39 14.25
CA ILE A 30 -4.99 5.76 13.85
C ILE A 30 -4.29 6.61 12.79
N ARG A 31 -5.03 7.14 11.80
CA ARG A 31 -4.45 8.01 10.77
C ARG A 31 -3.96 9.35 11.32
N SER A 32 -4.57 9.85 12.39
CA SER A 32 -4.13 11.09 13.05
C SER A 32 -2.92 10.91 13.96
N ILE A 33 -2.44 9.68 14.18
CA ILE A 33 -1.19 9.47 14.90
C ILE A 33 -0.04 9.92 14.00
N ASP A 34 0.58 11.03 14.37
CA ASP A 34 1.74 11.56 13.65
C ASP A 34 2.99 10.73 13.94
N LEU A 35 3.87 10.65 12.94
CA LEU A 35 5.12 9.90 13.03
C LEU A 35 6.03 10.42 14.17
N ASP A 36 5.97 11.73 14.44
CA ASP A 36 6.72 12.35 15.54
C ASP A 36 6.23 11.86 16.91
N ASP A 37 4.91 11.66 17.07
CA ASP A 37 4.36 11.12 18.31
C ASP A 37 4.80 9.67 18.54
N ILE A 38 4.85 8.85 17.48
CA ILE A 38 5.35 7.47 17.53
C ILE A 38 6.83 7.48 17.96
N LYS A 39 7.66 8.30 17.32
CA LYS A 39 9.09 8.42 17.66
C LYS A 39 9.29 8.85 19.11
N ASN A 40 8.55 9.86 19.56
CA ASN A 40 8.62 10.35 20.93
C ASN A 40 8.24 9.27 21.96
N ARG A 41 7.21 8.45 21.67
CA ARG A 41 6.85 7.31 22.52
C ARG A 41 7.96 6.25 22.56
N GLN A 42 8.54 5.91 21.43
CA GLN A 42 9.64 4.93 21.35
C GLN A 42 10.90 5.40 22.10
N LEU A 43 11.23 6.71 22.00
CA LEU A 43 12.30 7.32 22.80
C LEU A 43 11.99 7.25 24.30
N ALA A 44 10.78 7.62 24.72
CA ALA A 44 10.37 7.54 26.12
C ALA A 44 10.38 6.10 26.66
N LYS A 45 9.98 5.12 25.84
CA LYS A 45 10.03 3.68 26.19
C LYS A 45 11.47 3.22 26.42
N THR A 46 12.41 3.68 25.60
CA THR A 46 13.84 3.40 25.74
C THR A 46 14.39 3.98 27.05
N GLU A 47 14.04 5.22 27.39
CA GLU A 47 14.46 5.88 28.64
C GLU A 47 13.85 5.21 29.90
N GLN A 48 12.59 4.76 29.83
CA GLN A 48 11.92 4.10 30.96
C GLN A 48 12.44 2.69 31.23
N THR A 49 12.85 1.97 30.19
CA THR A 49 13.42 0.62 30.31
C THR A 49 14.71 0.62 31.16
N GLU A 50 15.44 1.74 31.21
CA GLU A 50 16.64 1.87 32.04
C GLU A 50 16.35 2.15 33.53
N GLN A 51 15.14 2.60 33.90
CA GLN A 51 14.86 3.08 35.25
C GLN A 51 13.89 2.24 36.09
N THR A 52 13.03 1.39 35.51
CA THR A 52 12.06 0.63 36.33
C THR A 52 11.69 -0.74 35.73
N GLU A 53 12.36 -1.81 36.16
CA GLU A 53 11.83 -3.18 36.03
C GLU A 53 10.65 -3.34 37.00
N GLY A 54 9.41 -3.15 36.55
CA GLY A 54 8.24 -3.63 37.31
C GLY A 54 6.94 -2.83 37.22
N GLN A 55 6.89 -1.72 36.50
CA GLN A 55 5.62 -1.00 36.29
C GLN A 55 5.03 -1.41 34.94
N SER A 56 4.15 -2.41 34.95
CA SER A 56 3.32 -2.76 33.81
C SER A 56 2.49 -1.54 33.44
N SER A 57 2.69 -0.99 32.24
CA SER A 57 1.77 -0.03 31.64
C SER A 57 0.37 -0.64 31.64
N GLU A 58 -0.64 0.16 31.98
CA GLU A 58 -2.03 -0.25 31.76
C GLU A 58 -2.19 -0.48 30.25
N ASP A 59 -2.35 -1.73 29.84
CA ASP A 59 -2.52 -2.09 28.44
C ASP A 59 -3.78 -1.41 27.91
N GLU A 60 -3.62 -0.44 27.02
CA GLU A 60 -4.75 0.08 26.25
C GLU A 60 -5.39 -1.08 25.49
N GLU A 61 -6.71 -1.21 25.63
CA GLU A 61 -7.46 -2.28 24.97
C GLU A 61 -7.34 -2.11 23.44
N LEU A 62 -6.77 -3.12 22.78
CA LEU A 62 -6.73 -3.17 21.33
C LEU A 62 -8.15 -3.14 20.76
N PRO A 63 -8.37 -2.37 19.68
CA PRO A 63 -9.62 -2.48 18.97
C PRO A 63 -9.77 -3.89 18.38
N SER A 64 -10.95 -4.46 18.53
CA SER A 64 -11.29 -5.83 18.08
C SER A 64 -10.99 -6.08 16.59
N VAL A 65 -10.94 -5.02 15.78
CA VAL A 65 -10.58 -5.10 14.36
C VAL A 65 -9.10 -5.48 14.13
N LEU A 66 -8.22 -5.12 15.06
CA LEU A 66 -6.79 -5.44 15.02
C LEU A 66 -6.45 -6.74 15.76
N GLU A 67 -7.30 -7.19 16.68
CA GLU A 67 -7.06 -8.38 17.52
C GLU A 67 -6.64 -9.61 16.68
N GLY A 68 -7.30 -9.84 15.53
CA GLY A 68 -6.94 -10.94 14.64
C GLY A 68 -5.61 -10.78 13.90
N ALA A 69 -5.17 -9.55 13.65
CA ALA A 69 -3.87 -9.25 13.05
C ALA A 69 -2.75 -9.31 14.11
N VAL A 70 -2.99 -8.74 15.29
CA VAL A 70 -2.09 -8.80 16.44
C VAL A 70 -1.87 -10.23 16.89
N GLY A 71 -2.93 -11.03 17.04
CA GLY A 71 -2.79 -12.44 17.42
C GLY A 71 -1.97 -13.28 16.42
N LYS A 72 -1.91 -12.89 15.13
CA LYS A 72 -0.98 -13.49 14.16
C LYS A 72 0.43 -12.94 14.31
N ALA A 73 0.57 -11.64 14.57
CA ALA A 73 1.85 -11.02 14.84
C ALA A 73 2.51 -11.65 16.08
N ASP A 74 1.75 -11.94 17.13
CA ASP A 74 2.20 -12.65 18.34
C ASP A 74 2.79 -14.02 18.00
N GLN A 75 2.09 -14.79 17.15
CA GLN A 75 2.54 -16.10 16.69
C GLN A 75 3.82 -16.03 15.87
N LEU A 76 3.99 -14.97 15.07
CA LEU A 76 5.18 -14.78 14.26
C LEU A 76 6.35 -14.23 15.08
N ALA A 77 6.08 -13.37 16.06
CA ALA A 77 7.06 -12.72 16.94
C ALA A 77 7.60 -13.65 18.05
N ASP A 78 6.97 -14.81 18.25
CA ASP A 78 7.24 -15.72 19.37
C ASP A 78 7.05 -15.04 20.75
N LYS A 79 6.35 -13.89 20.79
CA LYS A 79 5.97 -13.16 22.00
C LYS A 79 4.81 -12.19 21.75
N PRO A 80 4.05 -11.80 22.79
CA PRO A 80 2.94 -10.85 22.66
C PRO A 80 3.42 -9.51 22.11
N VAL A 81 2.71 -8.96 21.14
CA VAL A 81 2.87 -7.63 20.60
C VAL A 81 2.05 -6.66 21.43
N GLU A 82 2.68 -5.59 21.90
CA GLU A 82 2.00 -4.56 22.69
C GLU A 82 0.93 -3.86 21.82
N SER A 83 -0.23 -3.58 22.44
CA SER A 83 -1.35 -2.89 21.81
C SER A 83 -0.93 -1.60 21.11
N GLN A 84 -0.12 -0.80 21.81
CA GLN A 84 0.36 0.49 21.31
C GLN A 84 1.28 0.33 20.10
N ASP A 85 2.20 -0.63 20.15
CA ASP A 85 3.12 -0.90 19.05
C ASP A 85 2.38 -1.38 17.79
N ALA A 86 1.33 -2.20 17.97
CA ALA A 86 0.46 -2.61 16.86
C ALA A 86 -0.31 -1.44 16.25
N LEU A 87 -0.80 -0.50 17.09
CA LEU A 87 -1.46 0.71 16.63
C LEU A 87 -0.50 1.65 15.90
N ASP A 88 0.71 1.82 16.42
CA ASP A 88 1.76 2.66 15.83
C ASP A 88 2.20 2.09 14.47
N ALA A 89 2.40 0.77 14.37
CA ALA A 89 2.70 0.11 13.11
C ALA A 89 1.55 0.24 12.10
N ALA A 90 0.30 0.10 12.54
CA ALA A 90 -0.86 0.31 11.68
C ALA A 90 -0.99 1.76 11.21
N ALA A 91 -0.71 2.74 12.07
CA ALA A 91 -0.71 4.16 11.74
C ALA A 91 0.31 4.49 10.65
N ILE A 92 1.54 3.98 10.79
CA ILE A 92 2.57 4.12 9.77
C ILE A 92 2.05 3.56 8.44
N LEU A 93 1.68 2.27 8.41
CA LEU A 93 1.26 1.60 7.16
C LEU A 93 0.05 2.26 6.49
N LEU A 94 -0.88 2.83 7.26
CA LEU A 94 -2.05 3.55 6.72
C LEU A 94 -1.70 4.94 6.17
N ASN A 95 -0.61 5.55 6.65
CA ASN A 95 -0.13 6.84 6.19
C ASN A 95 0.81 6.74 4.98
N SER A 96 1.49 5.61 4.78
CA SER A 96 2.50 5.38 3.73
C SER A 96 1.96 5.16 2.31
N GLU A 97 0.80 5.74 1.99
CA GLU A 97 0.14 5.64 0.67
C GLU A 97 -0.09 4.20 0.15
N LEU A 98 0.02 3.19 1.01
CA LEU A 98 -0.26 1.80 0.67
C LEU A 98 -1.74 1.67 0.33
N SER A 99 -2.03 1.14 -0.85
CA SER A 99 -3.39 0.80 -1.22
C SER A 99 -3.89 -0.35 -0.34
N PHE A 100 -5.22 -0.44 -0.16
CA PHE A 100 -5.82 -1.56 0.57
C PHE A 100 -5.39 -2.91 0.00
N LYS A 101 -5.25 -3.02 -1.33
CA LYS A 101 -4.77 -4.24 -2.00
C LYS A 101 -3.35 -4.60 -1.61
N GLU A 102 -2.45 -3.63 -1.54
CA GLU A 102 -1.06 -3.82 -1.12
C GLU A 102 -1.00 -4.22 0.35
N MET A 103 -1.77 -3.56 1.21
CA MET A 103 -1.90 -3.94 2.62
C MET A 103 -2.47 -5.37 2.78
N TYR A 104 -3.51 -5.73 2.02
CA TYR A 104 -4.03 -7.11 1.99
C TYR A 104 -3.00 -8.11 1.46
N TYR A 105 -2.22 -7.73 0.45
CA TYR A 105 -1.13 -8.55 -0.07
C TYR A 105 -0.09 -8.82 1.02
N LEU A 106 0.35 -7.77 1.74
CA LEU A 106 1.29 -7.87 2.86
C LEU A 106 0.73 -8.74 4.00
N MET A 107 -0.53 -8.51 4.41
CA MET A 107 -1.19 -9.29 5.46
C MET A 107 -1.42 -10.75 5.06
N GLY A 108 -1.83 -11.01 3.81
CA GLY A 108 -2.15 -12.33 3.29
C GLY A 108 -0.91 -13.21 3.03
N LYS A 109 0.25 -12.58 2.86
CA LYS A 109 1.54 -13.24 2.62
C LYS A 109 2.42 -13.33 3.87
N SER A 110 1.88 -13.04 5.06
CA SER A 110 2.59 -13.15 6.34
C SER A 110 2.82 -14.62 6.79
N THR A 111 3.47 -15.42 5.95
CA THR A 111 3.90 -16.79 6.29
C THR A 111 5.42 -16.86 6.35
N ASP A 112 5.94 -17.80 7.14
CA ASP A 112 7.39 -18.03 7.28
C ASP A 112 8.08 -18.50 5.98
N ASN A 113 7.30 -18.88 4.95
CA ASN A 113 7.78 -19.61 3.77
C ASN A 113 7.59 -18.81 2.47
N LEU A 114 7.99 -17.54 2.47
CA LEU A 114 8.02 -16.72 1.25
C LEU A 114 9.18 -17.11 0.33
N SER A 115 8.93 -17.15 -0.97
CA SER A 115 10.00 -17.30 -1.96
C SER A 115 10.90 -16.06 -1.97
N THR A 116 12.11 -16.19 -2.51
CA THR A 116 13.05 -15.05 -2.64
C THR A 116 12.43 -13.92 -3.47
N GLU A 117 11.70 -14.26 -4.53
CA GLU A 117 11.01 -13.31 -5.41
C GLU A 117 9.87 -12.60 -4.68
N GLU A 118 9.12 -13.31 -3.84
CA GLU A 118 8.05 -12.72 -3.02
C GLU A 118 8.62 -11.77 -1.96
N LYS A 119 9.71 -12.16 -1.30
CA LYS A 119 10.42 -11.28 -0.35
C LYS A 119 10.93 -10.02 -1.05
N GLN A 120 11.55 -10.17 -2.22
CA GLN A 120 12.04 -9.03 -3.00
C GLN A 120 10.90 -8.10 -3.39
N ARG A 121 9.76 -8.64 -3.86
CA ARG A 121 8.58 -7.84 -4.19
C ARG A 121 8.02 -7.08 -2.99
N ILE A 122 8.01 -7.70 -1.81
CA ILE A 122 7.58 -7.03 -0.56
C ILE A 122 8.55 -5.91 -0.21
N ARG A 123 9.86 -6.15 -0.29
CA ARG A 123 10.89 -5.12 -0.09
C ARG A 123 10.67 -3.95 -1.03
N ASP A 124 10.57 -4.20 -2.32
CA ASP A 124 10.42 -3.15 -3.34
C ASP A 124 9.16 -2.31 -3.10
N LEU A 125 8.03 -2.98 -2.85
CA LEU A 125 6.76 -2.32 -2.52
C LEU A 125 6.89 -1.42 -1.28
N LEU A 126 7.50 -1.94 -0.20
CA LEU A 126 7.63 -1.20 1.05
C LEU A 126 8.62 -0.03 0.91
N LEU A 127 9.74 -0.22 0.23
CA LEU A 127 10.72 0.84 -0.03
C LEU A 127 10.21 1.91 -1.00
N GLU A 128 9.29 1.56 -1.90
CA GLU A 128 8.63 2.53 -2.79
C GLU A 128 7.62 3.40 -2.04
N LYS A 129 6.95 2.84 -1.02
CA LYS A 129 5.80 3.45 -0.34
C LYS A 129 6.14 4.13 0.98
N LEU A 130 7.13 3.61 1.70
CA LEU A 130 7.57 4.14 2.98
C LEU A 130 8.70 5.15 2.80
N THR A 131 8.61 6.25 3.53
CA THR A 131 9.71 7.18 3.74
C THR A 131 10.80 6.55 4.62
N PRO A 132 12.06 7.03 4.53
CA PRO A 132 13.14 6.56 5.41
C PRO A 132 12.79 6.65 6.91
N GLU A 133 12.07 7.69 7.31
CA GLU A 133 11.65 7.92 8.69
C GLU A 133 10.59 6.92 9.15
N GLU A 134 9.64 6.56 8.29
CA GLU A 134 8.64 5.51 8.57
C GLU A 134 9.28 4.13 8.67
N ILE A 135 10.25 3.83 7.78
CA ILE A 135 11.03 2.58 7.83
C ILE A 135 11.74 2.47 9.17
N GLU A 136 12.40 3.54 9.61
CA GLU A 136 13.13 3.53 10.88
C GLU A 136 12.20 3.36 12.07
N ALA A 137 11.04 4.03 12.08
CA ALA A 137 10.03 3.85 13.12
C ALA A 137 9.50 2.40 13.16
N LEU A 138 9.17 1.81 12.01
CA LEU A 138 8.75 0.40 11.93
C LEU A 138 9.86 -0.55 12.40
N ARG A 139 11.12 -0.29 12.05
CA ARG A 139 12.26 -1.08 12.54
C ARG A 139 12.41 -0.98 14.05
N SER A 140 12.27 0.22 14.62
CA SER A 140 12.31 0.43 16.07
C SER A 140 11.26 -0.44 16.76
N ILE A 141 9.99 -0.30 16.34
CA ILE A 141 8.87 -1.08 16.88
C ILE A 141 9.16 -2.58 16.78
N THR A 142 9.56 -3.07 15.60
CA THR A 142 9.76 -4.51 15.37
C THR A 142 11.06 -5.09 15.93
N THR A 143 12.02 -4.26 16.32
CA THR A 143 13.29 -4.70 16.93
C THR A 143 13.04 -5.25 18.32
N ASP A 144 12.15 -4.62 19.08
CA ASP A 144 11.69 -5.15 20.37
C ASP A 144 11.19 -6.58 20.17
N TYR A 145 10.49 -6.86 19.07
CA TYR A 145 9.96 -8.18 18.72
C TYR A 145 10.95 -9.16 18.08
N GLY A 146 12.24 -8.83 18.02
CA GLY A 146 13.28 -9.68 17.44
C GLY A 146 13.17 -9.87 15.93
N LYS A 147 12.37 -9.04 15.24
CA LYS A 147 12.21 -9.09 13.77
C LYS A 147 12.97 -7.99 13.06
N GLY A 148 13.08 -6.80 13.64
CA GLY A 148 13.90 -5.66 13.19
C GLY A 148 13.72 -5.23 11.73
N LEU A 149 12.71 -5.75 11.03
CA LEU A 149 12.41 -5.60 9.62
C LEU A 149 13.64 -5.49 8.71
N VAL A 150 14.60 -6.43 8.84
CA VAL A 150 15.80 -6.49 7.99
C VAL A 150 15.49 -6.60 6.48
N ILE A 151 14.26 -6.99 6.13
CA ILE A 151 13.76 -6.96 4.75
C ILE A 151 13.77 -5.54 4.14
N LEU A 152 13.64 -4.51 4.98
CA LEU A 152 13.65 -3.10 4.56
C LEU A 152 15.07 -2.52 4.43
N ASP A 153 16.12 -3.29 4.69
CA ASP A 153 17.50 -2.84 4.44
C ASP A 153 17.89 -3.19 2.99
N PRO A 154 18.13 -2.18 2.11
CA PRO A 154 18.54 -2.42 0.73
C PRO A 154 19.87 -3.19 0.63
N ASN A 155 20.72 -3.09 1.65
CA ASN A 155 22.02 -3.74 1.66
C ASN A 155 21.99 -5.17 2.19
N TYR A 156 20.90 -5.58 2.84
CA TYR A 156 20.75 -6.89 3.44
C TYR A 156 20.37 -7.94 2.37
N PRO A 157 21.08 -9.08 2.28
CA PRO A 157 20.77 -10.12 1.28
C PRO A 157 19.36 -10.67 1.46
N ILE A 158 18.57 -10.68 0.39
CA ILE A 158 17.14 -11.04 0.47
C ILE A 158 16.95 -12.52 0.83
N GLU A 159 17.89 -13.37 0.44
CA GLU A 159 17.92 -14.81 0.72
C GLU A 159 18.13 -15.09 2.21
N ALA A 160 18.77 -14.18 2.94
CA ALA A 160 19.00 -14.29 4.37
C ALA A 160 17.76 -13.89 5.20
N VAL A 161 16.77 -13.23 4.60
CA VAL A 161 15.54 -12.81 5.29
C VAL A 161 14.69 -14.04 5.62
N GLY A 162 14.30 -14.19 6.89
CA GLY A 162 13.49 -15.32 7.37
C GLY A 162 14.25 -16.63 7.63
N VAL A 163 15.58 -16.64 7.46
CA VAL A 163 16.41 -17.81 7.80
C VAL A 163 16.56 -17.92 9.31
N LYS A 164 15.91 -18.93 9.91
CA LYS A 164 15.89 -19.16 11.36
C LYS A 164 17.24 -19.65 11.92
N ASP A 165 18.02 -20.39 11.13
CA ASP A 165 19.34 -20.88 11.54
C ASP A 165 20.42 -19.79 11.38
N ASP A 166 21.02 -19.38 12.50
CA ASP A 166 22.00 -18.29 12.54
C ASP A 166 23.25 -18.59 11.70
N ALA A 167 23.72 -19.84 11.70
CA ALA A 167 24.92 -20.23 10.95
C ALA A 167 24.68 -20.18 9.44
N GLN A 168 23.52 -20.67 8.98
CA GLN A 168 23.11 -20.57 7.58
C GLN A 168 22.91 -19.11 7.17
N ARG A 169 22.27 -18.29 8.01
CA ARG A 169 22.08 -16.86 7.76
C ARG A 169 23.42 -16.13 7.60
N GLN A 170 24.38 -16.39 8.48
CA GLN A 170 25.73 -15.82 8.39
C GLN A 170 26.47 -16.25 7.12
N ARG A 171 26.36 -17.51 6.70
CA ARG A 171 26.97 -17.98 5.44
C ARG A 171 26.42 -17.25 4.21
N ILE A 172 25.11 -17.03 4.16
CA ILE A 172 24.47 -16.27 3.08
C ILE A 172 24.99 -14.83 3.06
N ILE A 173 25.07 -14.19 4.23
CA ILE A 173 25.58 -12.81 4.35
C ILE A 173 27.05 -12.72 3.93
N GLU A 174 27.90 -13.63 4.39
CA GLU A 174 29.32 -13.66 4.03
C GLU A 174 29.51 -13.88 2.52
N GLN A 175 28.74 -14.81 1.93
CA GLN A 175 28.78 -15.06 0.49
C GLN A 175 28.35 -13.81 -0.30
N ALA A 176 27.23 -13.19 0.06
CA ALA A 176 26.75 -11.99 -0.60
C ALA A 176 27.74 -10.82 -0.48
N ASN A 177 28.45 -10.69 0.64
CA ASN A 177 29.50 -9.69 0.82
C ASN A 177 30.75 -9.97 -0.04
N LYS A 178 31.14 -11.24 -0.19
CA LYS A 178 32.23 -11.63 -1.09
C LYS A 178 31.88 -11.35 -2.54
N ASP A 179 30.66 -11.64 -2.96
CA ASP A 179 30.18 -11.39 -4.31
C ASP A 179 30.16 -9.88 -4.62
N LYS A 180 29.68 -9.04 -3.69
CA LYS A 180 29.75 -7.57 -3.81
C LYS A 180 31.18 -7.01 -3.90
N GLN A 181 32.13 -7.59 -3.17
CA GLN A 181 33.54 -7.19 -3.25
C GLN A 181 34.17 -7.56 -4.59
N ALA A 182 33.85 -8.75 -5.12
CA ALA A 182 34.32 -9.20 -6.42
C ALA A 182 33.83 -8.30 -7.57
N ASP A 183 32.58 -7.84 -7.50
CA ASP A 183 32.02 -6.91 -8.50
C ASP A 183 32.70 -5.53 -8.45
N THR A 184 33.11 -5.07 -7.27
CA THR A 184 33.79 -3.77 -7.09
C THR A 184 35.25 -3.81 -7.57
N GLU A 185 35.92 -4.95 -7.46
CA GLU A 185 37.33 -5.11 -7.88
C GLU A 185 37.50 -5.31 -9.40
N MET A 186 36.42 -5.69 -10.10
CA MET A 186 36.41 -5.88 -11.55
C MET A 186 35.97 -4.66 -12.36
N GLU A 187 35.61 -3.52 -11.75
CA GLU A 187 35.34 -2.29 -12.51
C GLU A 187 36.67 -1.76 -13.08
N PRO A 188 36.91 -1.87 -14.41
CA PRO A 188 38.18 -1.50 -15.00
C PRO A 188 38.37 0.01 -14.83
N GLN A 189 39.51 0.39 -14.24
CA GLN A 189 39.95 1.78 -14.15
C GLN A 189 39.63 2.52 -15.46
N PRO A 190 38.82 3.59 -15.44
CA PRO A 190 38.62 4.40 -16.62
C PRO A 190 39.99 4.94 -17.01
N ALA A 191 40.46 4.53 -18.19
CA ALA A 191 41.67 5.05 -18.78
C ALA A 191 41.56 6.59 -18.81
N VAL A 192 42.43 7.23 -18.03
CA VAL A 192 42.59 8.68 -17.96
C VAL A 192 42.95 9.17 -19.36
N GLN A 193 41.95 9.57 -20.15
CA GLN A 193 42.17 10.40 -21.32
C GLN A 193 42.44 11.82 -20.85
N LYS A 194 43.74 12.12 -20.76
CA LYS A 194 44.29 13.46 -20.71
C LYS A 194 43.85 14.23 -21.97
N ALA A 195 42.94 15.19 -21.82
CA ALA A 195 42.67 16.21 -22.83
C ALA A 195 43.07 17.58 -22.28
N GLU A 196 44.24 18.02 -22.74
CA GLU A 196 44.70 19.40 -22.70
C GLU A 196 43.69 20.30 -23.44
N GLY A 197 43.50 21.52 -22.91
CA GLY A 197 42.50 22.46 -23.41
C GLY A 197 42.76 22.95 -24.82
N THR A 198 41.72 23.54 -25.43
CA THR A 198 41.85 24.62 -26.41
C THR A 198 40.57 25.44 -26.39
N ASP A 199 40.80 26.69 -26.00
CA ASP A 199 39.95 27.87 -26.15
C ASP A 199 39.56 28.08 -27.61
N SER A 200 38.28 28.21 -27.92
CA SER A 200 37.79 28.72 -29.22
C SER A 200 36.33 29.16 -29.08
N ASP A 201 36.20 30.40 -28.62
CA ASP A 201 35.23 31.38 -29.08
C ASP A 201 35.00 31.30 -30.60
N VAL A 202 33.83 30.84 -31.05
CA VAL A 202 33.32 31.05 -32.42
C VAL A 202 31.79 31.16 -32.42
N SER A 203 31.35 32.42 -32.56
CA SER A 203 30.34 32.91 -33.50
C SER A 203 28.94 32.26 -33.52
N LEU A 204 28.00 33.00 -32.93
CA LEU A 204 26.60 33.03 -33.37
C LEU A 204 26.54 33.46 -34.85
N GLU A 205 26.22 32.54 -35.75
CA GLU A 205 25.58 32.87 -37.03
C GLU A 205 24.65 31.74 -37.47
N GLN A 206 23.37 31.96 -37.25
CA GLN A 206 22.32 31.92 -38.27
C GLN A 206 22.57 31.00 -39.48
N SER A 207 21.98 29.80 -39.47
CA SER A 207 21.66 29.07 -40.71
C SER A 207 20.28 28.41 -40.62
N THR A 208 19.29 29.24 -40.95
CA THR A 208 18.14 28.94 -41.82
C THR A 208 18.04 27.55 -42.44
N THR A 209 16.90 26.91 -42.15
CA THR A 209 15.99 26.27 -43.11
C THR A 209 16.55 25.10 -43.94
N ALA A 210 16.71 23.93 -43.31
CA ALA A 210 16.51 22.67 -44.02
C ALA A 210 15.09 22.18 -43.70
N ALA A 211 14.22 22.27 -44.71
CA ALA A 211 12.86 21.77 -44.67
C ALA A 211 12.86 20.27 -44.33
N GLU A 212 12.69 19.97 -43.05
CA GLU A 212 12.20 18.69 -42.59
C GLU A 212 10.83 18.53 -43.23
N LYS A 213 10.76 17.68 -44.27
CA LYS A 213 9.50 17.08 -44.72
C LYS A 213 9.04 16.18 -43.57
N GLN A 214 8.51 16.85 -42.54
CA GLN A 214 7.92 16.25 -41.38
C GLN A 214 6.71 15.49 -41.88
N ASP A 215 6.79 14.19 -41.66
CA ASP A 215 5.86 13.17 -42.04
C ASP A 215 4.50 13.43 -41.36
N THR A 216 3.68 14.31 -41.96
CA THR A 216 2.34 14.64 -41.47
C THR A 216 1.39 13.45 -41.43
N SER A 217 1.78 12.32 -42.06
CA SER A 217 1.03 11.07 -42.02
C SER A 217 1.13 10.36 -40.65
N ALA A 218 2.27 10.49 -39.95
CA ALA A 218 2.44 9.91 -38.61
C ALA A 218 1.57 10.59 -37.54
N SER A 219 1.11 11.82 -37.80
CA SER A 219 0.24 12.56 -36.86
C SER A 219 -1.20 12.04 -36.84
N GLU A 220 -1.75 11.60 -37.98
CA GLU A 220 -3.16 11.19 -38.04
C GLU A 220 -3.42 9.83 -37.37
N GLY A 221 -2.49 8.87 -37.52
CA GLY A 221 -2.57 7.57 -36.86
C GLY A 221 -2.54 7.67 -35.34
N ASN A 222 -1.62 8.49 -34.81
CA ASN A 222 -1.47 8.72 -33.38
C ASN A 222 -2.71 9.37 -32.75
N VAL A 223 -3.35 10.32 -33.45
CA VAL A 223 -4.59 10.96 -32.96
C VAL A 223 -5.74 9.98 -32.90
N GLN A 224 -5.86 9.07 -33.89
CA GLN A 224 -6.89 8.03 -33.86
C GLN A 224 -6.67 7.02 -32.73
N LEU A 225 -5.41 6.63 -32.50
CA LEU A 225 -5.05 5.70 -31.44
C LEU A 225 -5.32 6.30 -30.05
N ALA A 226 -4.97 7.58 -29.84
CA ALA A 226 -5.29 8.31 -28.63
C ALA A 226 -6.80 8.35 -28.35
N LYS A 227 -7.61 8.72 -29.35
CA LYS A 227 -9.07 8.75 -29.22
C LYS A 227 -9.68 7.38 -28.91
N LYS A 228 -9.20 6.31 -29.56
CA LYS A 228 -9.65 4.93 -29.32
C LYS A 228 -9.49 4.57 -27.84
N TYR A 229 -8.28 4.75 -27.31
CA TYR A 229 -7.99 4.34 -25.95
C TYR A 229 -8.52 5.28 -24.89
N GLU A 230 -8.70 6.57 -25.18
CA GLU A 230 -9.40 7.51 -24.29
C GLU A 230 -10.88 7.11 -24.11
N ALA A 231 -11.53 6.64 -25.18
CA ALA A 231 -12.87 6.08 -25.10
C ALA A 231 -12.91 4.78 -24.28
N GLU A 232 -11.93 3.89 -24.46
CA GLU A 232 -11.82 2.66 -23.65
C GLU A 232 -11.56 2.97 -22.17
N LEU A 233 -10.68 3.93 -21.85
CA LEU A 233 -10.44 4.39 -20.47
C LEU A 233 -11.72 4.93 -19.83
N SER A 234 -12.45 5.79 -20.56
CA SER A 234 -13.73 6.34 -20.10
C SER A 234 -14.75 5.23 -19.82
N ARG A 235 -14.78 4.19 -20.65
CA ARG A 235 -15.64 3.02 -20.44
C ARG A 235 -15.24 2.21 -19.20
N ILE A 236 -13.94 1.98 -18.98
CA ILE A 236 -13.44 1.28 -17.79
C ILE A 236 -13.81 2.07 -16.53
N LYS A 237 -13.57 3.38 -16.52
CA LYS A 237 -13.96 4.27 -15.41
C LYS A 237 -15.46 4.19 -15.10
N ALA A 238 -16.31 4.30 -16.12
CA ALA A 238 -17.75 4.21 -15.95
C ALA A 238 -18.18 2.84 -15.38
N SER A 239 -17.60 1.74 -15.87
CA SER A 239 -17.85 0.39 -15.34
C SER A 239 -17.44 0.30 -13.86
N CYS A 240 -16.26 0.82 -13.51
CA CYS A 240 -15.77 0.80 -12.13
C CYS A 240 -16.64 1.61 -11.18
N ILE A 241 -17.10 2.80 -11.60
CA ILE A 241 -18.06 3.60 -10.82
C ILE A 241 -19.36 2.83 -10.61
N GLN A 242 -19.87 2.17 -11.67
CA GLN A 242 -21.09 1.39 -11.60
C GLN A 242 -20.95 0.19 -10.65
N ASP A 243 -19.88 -0.59 -10.79
CA ASP A 243 -19.62 -1.78 -9.97
C ASP A 243 -19.40 -1.38 -8.50
N ALA A 244 -18.64 -0.32 -8.25
CA ALA A 244 -18.47 0.23 -6.91
C ALA A 244 -19.79 0.74 -6.31
N GLY A 245 -20.63 1.40 -7.11
CA GLY A 245 -21.97 1.83 -6.68
C GLY A 245 -22.88 0.64 -6.33
N ALA A 246 -22.84 -0.43 -7.13
CA ALA A 246 -23.58 -1.67 -6.83
C ALA A 246 -23.07 -2.32 -5.53
N MET A 247 -21.75 -2.35 -5.33
CA MET A 247 -21.13 -2.85 -4.10
C MET A 247 -21.50 -2.01 -2.89
N LEU A 248 -21.46 -0.69 -3.00
CA LEU A 248 -21.90 0.23 -1.96
C LEU A 248 -23.36 -0.01 -1.60
N ASN A 249 -24.26 -0.20 -2.57
CA ASN A 249 -25.65 -0.53 -2.29
C ASN A 249 -25.81 -1.87 -1.55
N LYS A 250 -24.96 -2.87 -1.83
CA LYS A 250 -24.92 -4.11 -1.03
C LYS A 250 -24.44 -3.86 0.39
N VAL A 251 -23.43 -3.00 0.59
CA VAL A 251 -22.96 -2.59 1.93
C VAL A 251 -24.13 -1.93 2.68
N LEU A 252 -24.77 -0.93 2.07
CA LEU A 252 -25.89 -0.19 2.66
C LEU A 252 -27.09 -1.10 2.98
N SER A 253 -27.43 -2.02 2.07
CA SER A 253 -28.48 -3.02 2.31
C SER A 253 -28.08 -4.01 3.42
N SER A 254 -26.81 -4.36 3.52
CA SER A 254 -26.31 -5.20 4.61
C SER A 254 -26.39 -4.47 5.94
N ILE A 255 -26.12 -3.16 5.97
CA ILE A 255 -26.35 -2.30 7.15
C ILE A 255 -27.83 -2.33 7.55
N ASP A 256 -28.76 -2.20 6.59
CA ASP A 256 -30.21 -2.32 6.86
C ASP A 256 -30.64 -3.70 7.35
N GLN A 257 -30.00 -4.77 6.86
CA GLN A 257 -30.29 -6.14 7.26
C GLN A 257 -29.65 -6.49 8.61
N MET A 258 -28.51 -5.90 8.95
CA MET A 258 -27.84 -6.05 10.25
C MET A 258 -28.70 -5.48 11.39
N ASP A 259 -29.50 -4.44 11.09
CA ASP A 259 -30.52 -3.93 12.01
C ASP A 259 -31.62 -4.98 12.33
N ASN A 260 -31.73 -6.02 11.50
CA ASN A 260 -32.72 -7.08 11.59
C ASN A 260 -32.17 -8.49 11.86
N ASN A 261 -30.83 -8.72 11.90
CA ASN A 261 -30.24 -10.05 12.19
C ASN A 261 -28.86 -10.04 12.91
N ALA A 262 -28.71 -10.90 13.94
CA ALA A 262 -27.53 -11.00 14.82
C ALA A 262 -26.27 -11.71 14.23
N LYS A 263 -26.03 -11.66 12.91
CA LYS A 263 -24.84 -12.29 12.26
C LYS A 263 -23.98 -11.26 11.52
N ALA A 264 -23.37 -10.35 12.28
CA ALA A 264 -22.59 -9.23 11.72
C ALA A 264 -21.18 -9.62 11.22
N GLY A 265 -20.45 -10.49 11.96
CA GLY A 265 -19.03 -10.75 11.68
C GLY A 265 -18.73 -11.39 10.32
N SER A 266 -19.46 -12.44 9.93
CA SER A 266 -19.24 -13.11 8.64
C SER A 266 -19.60 -12.23 7.44
N THR A 267 -20.59 -11.35 7.62
CA THR A 267 -21.11 -10.46 6.58
C THR A 267 -20.10 -9.37 6.25
N GLN A 268 -19.45 -8.80 7.27
CA GLN A 268 -18.39 -7.80 7.10
C GLN A 268 -17.20 -8.35 6.32
N GLN A 269 -16.69 -9.53 6.69
CA GLN A 269 -15.56 -10.14 5.99
C GLN A 269 -15.87 -10.47 4.53
N GLN A 270 -17.08 -10.98 4.25
CA GLN A 270 -17.54 -11.25 2.89
C GLN A 270 -17.66 -9.95 2.06
N LEU A 271 -18.14 -8.86 2.66
CA LEU A 271 -18.21 -7.55 2.02
C LEU A 271 -16.83 -7.02 1.67
N LEU A 272 -15.88 -7.08 2.60
CA LEU A 272 -14.50 -6.66 2.36
C LEU A 272 -13.86 -7.46 1.21
N GLN A 273 -14.06 -8.79 1.17
CA GLN A 273 -13.59 -9.63 0.07
C GLN A 273 -14.20 -9.24 -1.28
N GLN A 274 -15.50 -8.94 -1.32
CA GLN A 274 -16.15 -8.52 -2.56
C GLN A 274 -15.69 -7.13 -3.02
N ILE A 275 -15.43 -6.19 -2.10
CA ILE A 275 -14.87 -4.88 -2.43
C ILE A 275 -13.48 -5.05 -3.02
N ALA A 276 -12.62 -5.84 -2.36
CA ALA A 276 -11.28 -6.13 -2.86
C ALA A 276 -11.30 -6.81 -4.24
N ALA A 277 -12.22 -7.75 -4.46
CA ALA A 277 -12.38 -8.41 -5.75
C ALA A 277 -12.86 -7.44 -6.86
N ALA A 278 -13.80 -6.56 -6.57
CA ALA A 278 -14.29 -5.55 -7.52
C ALA A 278 -13.19 -4.54 -7.88
N GLU A 279 -12.43 -4.07 -6.88
CA GLU A 279 -11.28 -3.20 -7.11
C GLU A 279 -10.20 -3.89 -7.94
N ALA A 280 -9.89 -5.16 -7.62
CA ALA A 280 -8.92 -5.95 -8.40
C ALA A 280 -9.35 -6.16 -9.86
N GLN A 281 -10.65 -6.35 -10.11
CA GLN A 281 -11.18 -6.46 -11.48
C GLN A 281 -11.00 -5.15 -12.25
N CYS A 282 -11.31 -4.02 -11.61
CA CYS A 282 -11.11 -2.68 -12.16
C CYS A 282 -9.63 -2.40 -12.48
N ASP A 283 -8.73 -2.69 -11.54
CA ASP A 283 -7.29 -2.54 -11.74
C ASP A 283 -6.83 -3.42 -12.91
N GLY A 284 -7.30 -4.66 -12.97
CA GLY A 284 -6.95 -5.61 -14.05
C GLY A 284 -7.38 -5.12 -15.43
N GLN A 285 -8.58 -4.55 -15.56
CA GLN A 285 -9.05 -3.95 -16.81
C GLN A 285 -8.20 -2.75 -17.23
N PHE A 286 -7.84 -1.89 -16.27
CA PHE A 286 -6.99 -0.73 -16.53
C PHE A 286 -5.57 -1.13 -16.93
N GLN A 287 -4.95 -2.10 -16.25
CA GLN A 287 -3.63 -2.60 -16.61
C GLN A 287 -3.63 -3.27 -18.00
N SER A 288 -4.68 -4.02 -18.34
CA SER A 288 -4.87 -4.58 -19.68
C SER A 288 -5.00 -3.50 -20.76
N LEU A 289 -5.70 -2.40 -20.47
CA LEU A 289 -5.76 -1.23 -21.34
C LEU A 289 -4.37 -0.65 -21.59
N LEU A 290 -3.59 -0.40 -20.53
CA LEU A 290 -2.25 0.17 -20.64
C LEU A 290 -1.31 -0.74 -21.45
N ALA A 291 -1.36 -2.05 -21.23
CA ALA A 291 -0.55 -3.02 -21.96
C ALA A 291 -0.89 -3.03 -23.47
N ARG A 292 -2.18 -3.08 -23.82
CA ARG A 292 -2.64 -3.02 -25.22
C ARG A 292 -2.27 -1.71 -25.89
N ALA A 293 -2.50 -0.58 -25.22
CA ALA A 293 -2.12 0.73 -25.72
C ALA A 293 -0.61 0.81 -25.97
N LYS A 294 0.22 0.43 -24.99
CA LYS A 294 1.67 0.45 -25.15
C LYS A 294 2.15 -0.37 -26.36
N SER A 295 1.57 -1.56 -26.58
CA SER A 295 1.89 -2.40 -27.74
C SER A 295 1.51 -1.72 -29.06
N GLU A 296 0.27 -1.25 -29.20
CA GLU A 296 -0.20 -0.64 -30.46
C GLU A 296 0.52 0.69 -30.78
N TYR A 297 0.89 1.48 -29.77
CA TYR A 297 1.72 2.68 -29.97
C TYR A 297 3.12 2.31 -30.47
N ALA A 298 3.73 1.27 -29.90
CA ALA A 298 5.05 0.80 -30.32
C ALA A 298 5.04 0.26 -31.76
N GLU A 299 3.99 -0.45 -32.17
CA GLU A 299 3.80 -0.93 -33.54
C GLU A 299 3.69 0.21 -34.57
N GLN A 300 3.20 1.38 -34.16
CA GLN A 300 3.12 2.58 -34.99
C GLN A 300 4.37 3.47 -34.91
N GLY A 301 5.42 3.02 -34.21
CA GLY A 301 6.64 3.82 -34.00
C GLY A 301 6.42 5.05 -33.14
N ALA A 302 5.38 5.06 -32.31
CA ALA A 302 4.99 6.19 -31.47
C ALA A 302 5.28 5.93 -29.98
N SER A 303 5.64 6.98 -29.24
CA SER A 303 5.83 6.90 -27.79
C SER A 303 4.50 6.95 -27.04
N PHE A 304 4.30 6.06 -26.06
CA PHE A 304 3.13 6.05 -25.19
C PHE A 304 3.23 7.03 -24.01
N ALA A 305 3.44 8.31 -24.33
CA ALA A 305 3.69 9.38 -23.34
C ALA A 305 2.46 9.71 -22.45
N ILE A 306 1.25 9.37 -22.89
CA ILE A 306 0.00 9.68 -22.16
C ILE A 306 -0.29 8.74 -20.98
N SER A 307 0.50 7.66 -20.82
CA SER A 307 0.32 6.63 -19.79
C SER A 307 0.24 7.19 -18.37
N ALA A 308 1.12 8.14 -18.02
CA ALA A 308 1.14 8.78 -16.70
C ALA A 308 -0.15 9.56 -16.43
N THR A 309 -0.64 10.33 -17.40
CA THR A 309 -1.90 11.08 -17.30
C THR A 309 -3.08 10.15 -17.09
N TRP A 310 -3.13 9.01 -17.79
CA TRP A 310 -4.21 8.04 -17.61
C TRP A 310 -4.17 7.36 -16.23
N ALA A 311 -2.97 7.07 -15.71
CA ALA A 311 -2.82 6.54 -14.35
C ALA A 311 -3.34 7.54 -13.31
N GLN A 312 -2.95 8.81 -13.41
CA GLN A 312 -3.46 9.88 -12.53
C GLN A 312 -4.98 10.01 -12.62
N GLN A 313 -5.52 10.02 -13.83
CA GLN A 313 -6.96 10.09 -14.05
C GLN A 313 -7.71 8.89 -13.44
N TYR A 314 -7.13 7.70 -13.54
CA TYR A 314 -7.71 6.48 -12.99
C TYR A 314 -7.68 6.48 -11.45
N GLU A 315 -6.56 6.85 -10.83
CA GLU A 315 -6.46 6.96 -9.37
C GLU A 315 -7.38 8.03 -8.79
N ALA A 316 -7.47 9.21 -9.42
CA ALA A 316 -8.45 10.24 -9.03
C ALA A 316 -9.91 9.73 -9.09
N THR A 317 -10.21 8.79 -10.00
CA THR A 317 -11.53 8.15 -10.07
C THR A 317 -11.73 7.18 -8.90
N LYS A 318 -10.71 6.40 -8.52
CA LYS A 318 -10.75 5.51 -7.36
C LYS A 318 -10.94 6.29 -6.06
N GLU A 319 -10.21 7.38 -5.88
CA GLU A 319 -10.36 8.27 -4.72
C GLU A 319 -11.77 8.85 -4.64
N SER A 320 -12.33 9.33 -5.75
CA SER A 320 -13.71 9.83 -5.80
C SER A 320 -14.73 8.77 -5.41
N ILE A 321 -14.58 7.54 -5.92
CA ILE A 321 -15.44 6.40 -5.54
C ILE A 321 -15.35 6.13 -4.03
N ARG A 322 -14.13 6.09 -3.47
CA ARG A 322 -13.89 5.84 -2.04
C ARG A 322 -14.53 6.94 -1.18
N ALA A 323 -14.33 8.21 -1.53
CA ALA A 323 -14.92 9.33 -0.83
C ALA A 323 -16.46 9.28 -0.84
N GLN A 324 -17.07 8.97 -1.99
CA GLN A 324 -18.53 8.81 -2.10
C GLN A 324 -19.04 7.65 -1.25
N ALA A 325 -18.33 6.51 -1.24
CA ALA A 325 -18.68 5.36 -0.42
C ALA A 325 -18.65 5.71 1.07
N VAL A 326 -17.59 6.38 1.54
CA VAL A 326 -17.44 6.83 2.92
C VAL A 326 -18.58 7.78 3.31
N SER A 327 -18.89 8.79 2.49
CA SER A 327 -19.98 9.74 2.77
C SER A 327 -21.32 9.03 2.94
N ARG A 328 -21.68 8.15 2.00
CA ARG A 328 -22.97 7.45 2.04
C ARG A 328 -23.08 6.44 3.18
N ILE A 329 -21.99 5.76 3.51
CA ILE A 329 -21.95 4.87 4.68
C ILE A 329 -22.15 5.71 5.95
N SER A 330 -21.43 6.82 6.10
CA SER A 330 -21.58 7.72 7.24
C SER A 330 -23.01 8.26 7.36
N GLU A 331 -23.61 8.76 6.28
CA GLU A 331 -25.01 9.24 6.26
C GLU A 331 -25.99 8.14 6.69
N LYS A 332 -25.81 6.93 6.15
CA LYS A 332 -26.66 5.78 6.48
C LYS A 332 -26.52 5.38 7.94
N LEU A 333 -25.31 5.44 8.48
CA LEU A 333 -25.06 5.16 9.89
C LEU A 333 -25.72 6.22 10.79
N GLN A 334 -25.58 7.50 10.46
CA GLN A 334 -26.22 8.59 11.21
C GLN A 334 -27.75 8.53 11.18
N ALA A 335 -28.35 8.08 10.07
CA ALA A 335 -29.80 7.94 9.95
C ALA A 335 -30.39 6.80 10.81
N ASN A 336 -29.57 5.84 11.22
CA ASN A 336 -29.98 4.66 11.98
C ASN A 336 -29.63 4.74 13.48
N GLY A 337 -28.96 5.81 13.93
CA GLY A 337 -28.64 6.07 15.35
C GLY A 337 -29.68 6.96 16.03
#